data_AF-A0A6C0BAZ4-F1
#
_entry.id   AF-A0A6C0BAZ4-F1
#
_cell.length_a   1.000
_cell.length_b   1.000
_cell.length_c   1.000
_cell.angle_alpha   90.00
_cell.angle_beta   90.00
_cell.angle_gamma   90.00
#
_symmetry.space_group_name_H-M   'P 1'
#
loop_
_entity.id
_entity.type
_entity.pdbx_description
1 polymer ?
#
loop_
_entity_poly.entity_id
_entity_poly.type
_entity_poly.pdbx_seq_one_letter_code
_entity_poly.pdbx_strand_id
1 'polypeptide(L)' 'MPSAEELSKLYSKEDHITAFLDVTVKDIEMSAKQGSKSAVVDVPAGLKRADVDTKLKETFPGCKVAWDWFIQSYRISWP' A
#
# COMPACT_ATOMS: atom_id res chain seq x y z
N MET A 1 -5.02 -22.28 -22.46
CA MET A 1 -5.61 -21.24 -21.59
C MET A 1 -5.47 -21.73 -20.16
N PRO A 2 -4.90 -20.94 -19.25
CA PRO A 2 -4.90 -21.30 -17.84
C PRO A 2 -6.34 -21.42 -17.33
N SER A 3 -6.59 -22.41 -16.49
CA SER A 3 -7.88 -22.60 -15.83
C SER A 3 -8.14 -21.50 -14.80
N ALA A 4 -9.41 -21.26 -14.46
CA ALA A 4 -9.78 -20.27 -13.44
C ALA A 4 -9.12 -20.56 -12.07
N GLU A 5 -8.86 -21.83 -11.75
CA GLU A 5 -8.11 -22.25 -10.55
C GLU A 5 -6.60 -21.98 -10.64
N GLU A 6 -6.01 -21.99 -11.83
CA GLU A 6 -4.60 -21.61 -12.02
C GLU A 6 -4.43 -20.09 -11.96
N LEU A 7 -5.41 -19.33 -12.45
CA LEU A 7 -5.45 -17.87 -12.29
C LEU A 7 -5.64 -17.46 -10.82
N SER A 8 -6.42 -18.21 -10.04
CA SER A 8 -6.59 -17.92 -8.61
C SER A 8 -5.34 -18.27 -7.78
N LYS A 9 -4.57 -19.28 -8.19
CA LYS A 9 -3.25 -19.60 -7.58
C LYS A 9 -2.16 -18.58 -7.92
N LEU A 10 -2.25 -17.91 -9.06
CA LEU A 10 -1.41 -16.76 -9.39
C LEU A 10 -1.86 -15.50 -8.62
N TYR A 11 -3.11 -15.45 -8.19
CA TYR A 11 -3.71 -14.36 -7.43
C TYR A 11 -3.52 -14.56 -5.92
N SER A 12 -2.27 -14.74 -5.49
CA SER A 12 -1.92 -14.76 -4.07
C SER A 12 -2.12 -13.37 -3.50
N LYS A 13 -3.20 -13.18 -2.74
CA LYS A 13 -3.53 -11.91 -2.08
C LYS A 13 -2.36 -11.36 -1.26
N GLU A 14 -1.57 -12.22 -0.63
CA GLU A 14 -0.38 -11.84 0.13
C GLU A 14 0.75 -11.30 -0.76
N ASP A 15 0.97 -11.90 -1.93
CA ASP A 15 1.97 -11.41 -2.90
C ASP A 15 1.57 -10.03 -3.45
N HIS A 16 0.26 -9.82 -3.68
CA HIS A 16 -0.25 -8.51 -4.11
C HIS A 16 -0.10 -7.42 -3.04
N ILE A 17 -0.34 -7.75 -1.75
CA ILE A 17 -0.10 -6.81 -0.65
C ILE A 17 1.39 -6.49 -0.57
N THR A 18 2.25 -7.49 -0.66
CA THR A 18 3.71 -7.31 -0.56
C THR A 18 4.25 -6.47 -1.70
N ALA A 19 3.85 -6.78 -2.95
CA ALA A 19 4.23 -5.99 -4.12
C ALA A 19 3.73 -4.54 -4.04
N PHE A 20 2.52 -4.34 -3.53
CA PHE A 20 1.96 -3.00 -3.29
C PHE A 20 2.79 -2.22 -2.26
N LEU A 21 3.16 -2.85 -1.14
CA LEU A 21 3.97 -2.22 -0.10
C LEU A 21 5.36 -1.87 -0.62
N ASP A 22 6.00 -2.75 -1.39
CA ASP A 22 7.33 -2.50 -1.96
C ASP A 22 7.35 -1.28 -2.88
N VAL A 23 6.33 -1.12 -3.73
CA VAL A 23 6.18 0.07 -4.59
C VAL A 23 5.93 1.30 -3.72
N THR A 24 5.02 1.19 -2.75
CA THR A 24 4.67 2.28 -1.83
C THR A 24 5.88 2.79 -1.04
N VAL A 25 6.73 1.88 -0.54
CA VAL A 25 7.97 2.21 0.18
C VAL A 25 8.92 2.97 -0.73
N LYS A 26 9.15 2.50 -1.96
CA LYS A 26 10.02 3.20 -2.91
C LYS A 26 9.52 4.60 -3.24
N ASP A 27 8.22 4.77 -3.44
CA ASP A 27 7.62 6.07 -3.73
C ASP A 27 7.73 7.04 -2.55
N ILE A 28 7.53 6.54 -1.32
CA ILE A 28 7.70 7.33 -0.10
C ILE A 28 9.16 7.71 0.12
N GLU A 29 10.10 6.79 -0.07
CA GLU A 29 11.53 7.08 0.02
C GLU A 29 11.97 8.13 -0.99
N MET A 30 11.47 8.04 -2.23
CA MET A 30 11.73 9.06 -3.26
C MET A 30 11.12 10.41 -2.88
N SER A 31 9.87 10.42 -2.40
CA SER A 31 9.19 11.63 -1.95
C SER A 31 9.92 12.30 -0.79
N ALA A 32 10.40 11.50 0.18
CA ALA A 32 11.18 11.97 1.32
C ALA A 32 12.53 12.56 0.88
N LYS A 33 13.23 11.91 -0.08
CA LYS A 33 14.48 12.44 -0.67
C LYS A 33 14.28 13.77 -1.38
N GLN A 34 13.10 14.00 -1.95
CA GLN A 34 12.72 15.27 -2.59
C GLN A 34 12.28 16.36 -1.59
N GLY A 35 12.26 16.06 -0.29
CA GLY A 35 11.88 17.01 0.77
C GLY A 35 10.37 17.08 1.04
N SER A 36 9.57 16.19 0.44
CA SER A 36 8.16 16.07 0.80
C SER A 36 8.02 15.47 2.20
N LYS A 37 6.97 15.86 2.93
CA LYS A 37 6.65 15.35 4.28
C LYS A 37 5.46 14.39 4.30
N SER A 38 4.83 14.18 3.15
CA SER A 38 3.69 13.29 3.02
C SER A 38 3.57 12.73 1.61
N ALA A 39 3.06 11.52 1.49
CA ALA A 39 2.65 10.90 0.24
C ALA A 39 1.20 10.41 0.35
N VAL A 40 0.54 10.33 -0.79
CA VAL A 40 -0.80 9.73 -0.93
C VAL A 40 -0.64 8.43 -1.70
N VAL A 41 -1.27 7.38 -1.19
CA VAL A 41 -1.13 6.02 -1.72
C VAL A 41 -2.51 5.43 -1.90
N ASP A 42 -2.84 5.08 -3.15
CA ASP A 42 -4.13 4.49 -3.50
C ASP A 42 -4.13 3.00 -3.22
N VAL A 43 -5.23 2.48 -2.68
CA VAL A 43 -5.35 1.04 -2.40
C VAL A 43 -5.84 0.31 -3.65
N PRO A 44 -5.09 -0.68 -4.17
CA PRO A 44 -5.53 -1.48 -5.31
C PRO A 44 -6.88 -2.16 -5.06
N ALA A 45 -7.74 -2.13 -6.09
CA ALA A 45 -9.00 -2.85 -6.07
C ALA A 45 -8.76 -4.36 -5.86
N GLY A 46 -9.37 -4.94 -4.83
CA GLY A 46 -9.20 -6.35 -4.44
C GLY A 46 -8.45 -6.54 -3.12
N LEU A 47 -7.77 -5.51 -2.60
CA LEU A 47 -7.17 -5.55 -1.27
C LEU A 47 -8.15 -5.07 -0.20
N LYS A 48 -8.19 -5.80 0.93
CA LYS A 48 -9.00 -5.36 2.07
C LYS A 48 -8.25 -4.26 2.82
N ARG A 49 -8.96 -3.16 3.05
CA ARG A 49 -8.48 -1.99 3.79
C ARG A 49 -7.80 -2.36 5.12
N ALA A 50 -8.37 -3.27 5.89
CA ALA A 50 -7.86 -3.68 7.21
C ALA A 50 -6.48 -4.35 7.14
N ASP A 51 -6.27 -5.18 6.11
CA ASP A 51 -4.99 -5.88 5.92
C ASP A 51 -3.91 -4.87 5.52
N VAL A 52 -4.26 -3.92 4.64
CA VAL A 52 -3.38 -2.84 4.20
C VAL A 52 -3.06 -1.86 5.33
N ASP A 53 -4.04 -1.48 6.16
CA ASP A 53 -3.82 -0.57 7.30
C ASP A 53 -2.80 -1.14 8.29
N THR A 54 -2.96 -2.43 8.63
CA THR A 54 -2.08 -3.13 9.56
C THR A 54 -0.66 -3.16 9.00
N LYS A 55 -0.51 -3.53 7.73
CA LYS A 55 0.81 -3.64 7.09
C LYS A 55 1.48 -2.28 6.87
N LEU A 56 0.75 -1.24 6.48
CA LEU A 56 1.30 0.10 6.36
C LEU A 56 1.82 0.63 7.71
N LYS A 57 1.10 0.37 8.80
CA LYS A 57 1.54 0.76 10.15
C LYS A 57 2.77 -0.03 10.61
N GLU A 58 2.88 -1.31 10.23
CA GLU A 58 4.06 -2.14 10.49
C GLU A 58 5.28 -1.67 9.68
N THR A 59 5.09 -1.33 8.40
CA THR A 59 6.16 -0.90 7.48
C THR A 59 6.69 0.50 7.80
N PHE A 60 5.84 1.40 8.29
CA PHE A 60 6.23 2.79 8.60
C PHE A 60 6.09 3.13 10.10
N PRO A 61 6.87 2.49 10.99
CA PRO A 61 6.80 2.75 12.42
C PRO A 61 7.28 4.18 12.71
N GLY A 62 6.34 5.07 13.04
CA GLY A 62 6.60 6.49 13.31
C GLY A 62 6.01 7.45 12.28
N CYS A 63 5.46 6.95 11.17
CA CYS A 63 4.67 7.76 10.26
C CYS A 63 3.21 7.84 10.70
N LYS A 64 2.57 8.98 10.44
CA LYS A 64 1.12 9.13 10.58
C LYS A 64 0.45 8.57 9.32
N VAL A 65 -0.23 7.44 9.47
CA VAL A 65 -1.05 6.83 8.41
C VAL A 65 -2.51 7.21 8.66
N ALA A 66 -3.10 7.97 7.74
CA ALA A 66 -4.50 8.41 7.81
C ALA A 66 -5.24 7.95 6.55
N TRP A 67 -6.45 7.44 6.74
CA TRP A 67 -7.32 7.10 5.61
C TRP A 67 -8.13 8.32 5.18
N ASP A 68 -8.05 8.66 3.90
CA ASP A 68 -8.90 9.65 3.26
C ASP A 68 -10.05 8.94 2.56
N TRP A 69 -11.25 9.04 3.14
CA TRP A 69 -12.44 8.35 2.63
C TRP A 69 -12.99 8.96 1.34
N PHE A 70 -12.68 10.22 1.05
CA PHE A 70 -13.20 10.92 -0.11
C PHE A 70 -12.50 10.45 -1.39
N ILE A 71 -11.18 10.32 -1.35
CA ILE A 71 -10.35 9.84 -2.46
C ILE A 71 -10.02 8.34 -2.35
N GLN A 72 -10.50 7.66 -1.30
CA GLN A 72 -10.25 6.23 -1.04
C GLN A 72 -8.76 5.86 -1.02
N SER A 73 -7.94 6.68 -0.37
CA SER A 73 -6.49 6.51 -0.33
C SER A 73 -5.92 6.69 1.08
N TYR A 74 -4.72 6.16 1.30
CA TYR A 74 -3.97 6.41 2.52
C TYR A 74 -3.03 7.59 2.33
N ARG A 75 -3.09 8.54 3.25
CA ARG A 75 -2.08 9.57 3.40
C ARG A 75 -1.08 9.13 4.46
N ILE A 76 0.19 9.07 4.08
CA ILE A 76 1.30 8.72 4.96
C ILE A 76 2.14 9.98 5.13
N SER A 77 2.32 10.42 6.38
CA SER A 77 3.09 11.63 6.71
C SER A 77 4.21 11.31 7.68
N TRP A 78 5.40 11.88 7.46
CA TRP A 78 6.60 11.69 8.28
C TRP A 78 7.16 13.04 8.77
N PRO A 79 7.93 13.05 9.88
CA PRO A 79 8.47 14.27 10.49
C PRO A 79 9.39 15.09 9.57
#